data_AF-A0A2H5YNY8-F1
#
_entry.id   AF-A0A2H5YNY8-F1
#
_cell.length_a   1.000
_cell.length_b   1.000
_cell.length_c   1.000
_cell.angle_alpha   90.00
_cell.angle_beta   90.00
_cell.angle_gamma   90.00
#
_symmetry.space_group_name_H-M   'P 1'
#
loop_
_entity.id
_entity.type
_entity.pdbx_description
1 polymer ?
#
loop_
_entity_poly.entity_id
_entity_poly.type
_entity_poly.pdbx_seq_one_letter_code
_entity_poly.pdbx_strand_id
1 'polypeptide(L)'
;MIGGNSTLSIRQRILLALVIALASTTLCYYNLVQRDQLASDFTWPWRGAMRLLHGENPYHDPRLSPLYPYPFDAPLYYPLPALLVALPFTVLPAELAGALFFGISSGLLAYGISRQGLHHLPLFFSAPFYVAAVVAQWSPLITAAAFLPVLLPFAFAKPNVGLPIVLSFPHRRGLIFSGVVLGLSLLIMPSWPLDWLANVTSSHQQYRIPLTVLPGPLLLLALIRWREREARLLLLFSVIPQRLWFYDQLSLWLLARSFRESLLLSAASWIGYWSWRLLPDGNLRLGSSPETAGPWVIACIYLPALLMLLFRERVRRFAGLQRPANRLPRRGQLRAADPLEYHRPRSVVDHDVPWIAP
;
A
#
# COMPACT_ATOMS: atom_id res chain seq x y z
N MET A 1 -30.87 8.83 -2.40
CA MET A 1 -30.08 9.91 -1.77
C MET A 1 -29.19 9.30 -0.70
N ILE A 2 -27.93 8.96 -1.03
CA ILE A 2 -26.92 8.54 -0.05
C ILE A 2 -25.71 9.44 -0.34
N GLY A 3 -25.75 10.64 0.24
CA GLY A 3 -24.86 11.73 -0.11
C GLY A 3 -24.55 12.60 1.09
N GLY A 4 -24.32 11.99 2.25
CA GLY A 4 -23.63 12.63 3.36
C GLY A 4 -22.23 12.06 3.42
N ASN A 5 -21.23 12.79 2.92
CA ASN A 5 -19.84 12.52 3.24
C ASN A 5 -19.63 12.87 4.72
N SER A 6 -20.12 12.04 5.64
CA SER A 6 -19.80 12.13 7.05
C SER A 6 -18.34 11.70 7.21
N THR A 7 -17.44 12.69 7.18
CA THR A 7 -16.03 12.46 7.47
C THR A 7 -15.93 11.99 8.93
N LEU A 8 -15.40 10.78 9.15
CA LEU A 8 -15.20 10.25 10.50
C LEU A 8 -14.39 11.25 11.35
N SER A 9 -14.79 11.43 12.60
CA SER A 9 -14.02 12.18 13.61
C SER A 9 -12.67 11.49 13.89
N ILE A 10 -11.70 12.23 14.43
CA ILE A 10 -10.38 11.66 14.76
C ILE A 10 -10.48 10.44 15.68
N ARG A 11 -11.38 10.48 16.68
CA ARG A 11 -11.63 9.36 17.60
C ARG A 11 -12.14 8.12 16.87
N GLN A 12 -13.07 8.29 15.94
CA GLN A 12 -13.60 7.19 15.12
C GLN A 12 -12.53 6.60 14.19
N ARG A 13 -11.64 7.43 13.64
CA ARG A 13 -10.52 6.97 12.80
C ARG A 13 -9.52 6.15 13.59
N ILE A 14 -9.17 6.61 14.80
CA ILE A 14 -8.29 5.88 15.72
C ILE A 14 -8.94 4.57 16.13
N LEU A 15 -10.22 4.58 16.51
CA LEU A 15 -10.95 3.36 16.88
C LEU A 15 -10.97 2.35 15.74
N LEU A 16 -11.30 2.79 14.51
CA LEU A 16 -11.26 1.93 13.32
C LEU A 16 -9.86 1.36 13.09
N ALA A 17 -8.81 2.18 13.22
CA ALA A 17 -7.43 1.73 13.07
C ALA A 17 -7.05 0.66 14.11
N LEU A 18 -7.44 0.86 15.38
CA LEU A 18 -7.19 -0.10 16.46
C LEU A 18 -7.95 -1.41 16.25
N VAL A 19 -9.22 -1.35 15.84
CA VAL A 19 -10.03 -2.54 15.54
C VAL A 19 -9.41 -3.33 14.39
N ILE A 20 -9.05 -2.67 13.29
CA ILE A 20 -8.40 -3.33 12.16
C ILE A 20 -7.03 -3.88 12.55
N ALA A 21 -6.24 -3.15 13.34
CA ALA A 21 -4.94 -3.62 13.81
C ALA A 21 -5.07 -4.90 14.65
N LEU A 22 -5.96 -4.90 15.65
CA LEU A 22 -6.17 -6.05 16.53
C LEU A 22 -6.70 -7.27 15.77
N ALA A 23 -7.70 -7.07 14.91
CA ALA A 23 -8.26 -8.15 14.10
C ALA A 23 -7.19 -8.75 13.15
N SER A 24 -6.39 -7.89 12.53
CA SER A 24 -5.32 -8.29 11.61
C SER A 24 -4.17 -9.00 12.32
N THR A 25 -3.75 -8.53 13.50
CA THR A 25 -2.77 -9.23 14.35
C THR A 25 -3.29 -10.60 14.74
N THR A 26 -4.54 -10.70 15.19
CA THR A 26 -5.13 -11.98 15.61
C THR A 26 -5.19 -12.97 14.45
N LEU A 27 -5.69 -12.54 13.29
CA LEU A 27 -5.76 -13.36 12.08
C LEU A 27 -4.37 -13.83 11.62
N CYS A 28 -3.39 -12.92 11.60
CA CYS A 28 -2.02 -13.23 11.19
C CYS A 28 -1.37 -14.21 12.17
N TYR A 29 -1.41 -13.92 13.48
CA TYR A 29 -0.83 -14.77 14.52
C TYR A 29 -1.38 -16.20 14.47
N TYR A 30 -2.71 -16.34 14.37
CA TYR A 30 -3.35 -17.65 14.26
C TYR A 30 -2.84 -18.44 13.04
N ASN A 31 -2.71 -17.80 11.88
CA ASN A 31 -2.20 -18.46 10.68
C ASN A 31 -0.72 -18.83 10.79
N LEU A 32 0.11 -17.96 11.36
CA LEU A 32 1.54 -18.23 11.53
C LEU A 32 1.78 -19.43 12.46
N VAL A 33 1.09 -19.47 13.60
CA VAL A 33 1.16 -20.58 14.56
C VAL A 33 0.65 -21.89 13.94
N GLN A 34 -0.48 -21.85 13.23
CA GLN A 34 -1.04 -23.07 12.62
C GLN A 34 -0.18 -23.66 11.51
N ARG A 35 0.59 -22.82 10.81
CA ARG A 35 1.43 -23.22 9.68
C ARG A 35 2.85 -23.59 10.11
N ASP A 36 3.24 -23.31 11.35
CA ASP A 36 4.61 -23.46 11.86
C ASP A 36 5.64 -22.78 10.93
N GLN A 37 5.34 -21.55 10.54
CA GLN A 37 6.12 -20.79 9.55
C GLN A 37 6.78 -19.55 10.15
N LEU A 38 7.06 -19.52 11.46
CA LEU A 38 7.68 -18.36 12.13
C LEU A 38 6.94 -17.05 11.78
N ALA A 39 7.65 -15.99 11.42
CA ALA A 39 7.08 -14.72 10.94
C ALA A 39 6.77 -14.72 9.43
N SER A 40 6.74 -15.89 8.77
CA SER A 40 6.61 -16.08 7.32
C SER A 40 7.50 -15.11 6.51
N ASP A 41 6.92 -14.22 5.70
CA ASP A 41 7.71 -13.31 4.87
C ASP A 41 8.49 -12.27 5.68
N PHE A 42 8.03 -11.94 6.90
CA PHE A 42 8.73 -11.06 7.83
C PHE A 42 9.92 -11.73 8.52
N THR A 43 10.06 -13.07 8.41
CA THR A 43 11.16 -13.82 9.04
C THR A 43 12.51 -13.41 8.49
N TRP A 44 12.60 -13.14 7.20
CA TRP A 44 13.85 -12.75 6.53
C TRP A 44 14.44 -11.45 7.11
N PRO A 45 13.70 -10.32 7.14
CA PRO A 45 14.19 -9.09 7.74
C PRO A 45 14.35 -9.21 9.26
N TRP A 46 13.52 -9.99 9.96
CA TRP A 46 13.68 -10.24 11.39
C TRP A 46 15.00 -10.98 11.71
N ARG A 47 15.31 -12.06 10.98
CA ARG A 47 16.59 -12.78 11.11
C ARG A 47 17.78 -11.92 10.68
N GLY A 48 17.66 -11.19 9.59
CA GLY A 48 18.67 -10.25 9.13
C GLY A 48 18.96 -9.17 10.18
N ALA A 49 17.93 -8.63 10.82
CA ALA A 49 18.07 -7.66 11.89
C ALA A 49 18.79 -8.24 13.11
N MET A 50 18.49 -9.49 13.50
CA MET A 50 19.24 -10.17 14.56
C MET A 50 20.72 -10.36 14.20
N ARG A 51 21.06 -10.75 12.96
CA ARG A 51 22.47 -10.87 12.53
C ARG A 51 23.19 -9.53 12.59
N LEU A 52 22.53 -8.48 12.11
CA LEU A 52 23.05 -7.11 12.16
C LEU A 52 23.36 -6.68 13.60
N LEU A 53 22.49 -7.02 14.57
CA LEU A 53 22.71 -6.74 16.00
C LEU A 53 23.92 -7.48 16.59
N HIS A 54 24.27 -8.65 16.06
CA HIS A 54 25.46 -9.41 16.46
C HIS A 54 26.74 -8.93 15.75
N GLY A 55 26.68 -7.85 14.96
CA GLY A 55 27.81 -7.35 14.19
C GLY A 55 28.15 -8.20 12.97
N GLU A 56 27.26 -9.11 12.57
CA GLU A 56 27.45 -9.96 11.39
C GLU A 56 26.90 -9.29 10.13
N ASN A 57 27.48 -9.60 8.96
CA ASN A 57 26.87 -9.24 7.68
C ASN A 57 25.59 -10.10 7.47
N PRO A 58 24.39 -9.48 7.39
CA PRO A 58 23.14 -10.22 7.27
C PRO A 58 22.91 -10.82 5.87
N TYR A 59 23.67 -10.39 4.85
CA TYR A 59 23.60 -10.91 3.48
C TYR A 59 24.51 -12.11 3.26
N HIS A 60 25.49 -12.33 4.13
CA HIS A 60 26.41 -13.47 4.11
C HIS A 60 26.04 -14.46 5.22
N ASP A 61 24.93 -15.18 5.04
CA ASP A 61 24.56 -16.26 5.96
C ASP A 61 25.13 -17.60 5.42
N PRO A 62 26.17 -18.17 6.06
CA PRO A 62 26.82 -19.39 5.58
C PRO A 62 25.94 -20.64 5.75
N ARG A 63 24.81 -20.54 6.47
CA ARG A 63 23.86 -21.65 6.67
C ARG A 63 22.79 -21.71 5.58
N LEU A 64 22.86 -20.84 4.56
CA LEU A 64 21.88 -20.81 3.49
C LEU A 64 22.15 -21.90 2.46
N SER A 65 21.11 -22.66 2.15
CA SER A 65 21.08 -23.58 1.00
C SER A 65 19.64 -23.86 0.62
N PRO A 66 19.30 -23.94 -0.68
CA PRO A 66 17.98 -24.39 -1.13
C PRO A 66 17.58 -25.79 -0.62
N LEU A 67 18.55 -26.55 -0.08
CA LEU A 67 18.33 -27.87 0.50
C LEU A 67 17.96 -27.84 2.00
N TYR A 68 18.20 -26.72 2.69
CA TYR A 68 17.82 -26.60 4.11
C TYR A 68 16.34 -26.26 4.25
N PRO A 69 15.69 -26.67 5.36
CA PRO A 69 14.31 -26.30 5.61
C PRO A 69 14.19 -24.79 5.84
N TYR A 70 13.00 -24.27 5.58
CA TYR A 70 12.61 -22.94 6.02
C TYR A 70 12.98 -22.73 7.51
N PRO A 71 13.57 -21.59 7.89
CA PRO A 71 13.81 -20.39 7.09
C PRO A 71 15.21 -20.31 6.45
N PHE A 72 15.98 -21.39 6.32
CA PHE A 72 17.36 -21.37 5.80
C PHE A 72 17.45 -21.70 4.30
N ASP A 73 16.29 -21.75 3.64
CA ASP A 73 16.08 -22.21 2.26
C ASP A 73 16.39 -21.15 1.19
N ALA A 74 16.62 -19.88 1.57
CA ALA A 74 16.84 -18.80 0.62
C ALA A 74 17.73 -17.66 1.16
N PRO A 75 18.45 -16.92 0.31
CA PRO A 75 19.16 -15.73 0.72
C PRO A 75 18.24 -14.56 1.10
N LEU A 76 18.83 -13.58 1.78
CA LEU A 76 18.15 -12.37 2.22
C LEU A 76 17.87 -11.45 1.01
N TYR A 77 16.62 -11.47 0.51
CA TYR A 77 16.15 -10.59 -0.57
C TYR A 77 15.74 -9.19 -0.11
N TYR A 78 15.69 -8.97 1.20
CA TYR A 78 15.26 -7.72 1.78
C TYR A 78 16.45 -6.74 1.92
N PRO A 79 16.31 -5.49 1.46
CA PRO A 79 17.37 -4.48 1.61
C PRO A 79 17.47 -4.02 3.07
N LEU A 80 18.58 -3.37 3.43
CA LEU A 80 18.89 -3.04 4.83
C LEU A 80 17.80 -2.19 5.51
N PRO A 81 17.13 -1.22 4.84
CA PRO A 81 15.99 -0.53 5.43
C PRO A 81 14.90 -1.45 5.98
N ALA A 82 14.66 -2.63 5.37
CA ALA A 82 13.69 -3.59 5.89
C ALA A 82 14.14 -4.20 7.23
N LEU A 83 15.44 -4.45 7.40
CA LEU A 83 16.00 -4.95 8.65
C LEU A 83 15.87 -3.90 9.75
N LEU A 84 16.10 -2.62 9.42
CA LEU A 84 15.91 -1.52 10.37
C LEU A 84 14.46 -1.41 10.86
N VAL A 85 13.50 -1.70 9.97
CA VAL A 85 12.07 -1.77 10.33
C VAL A 85 11.78 -2.98 11.22
N ALA A 86 12.51 -4.08 11.05
CA ALA A 86 12.34 -5.29 11.85
C ALA A 86 13.05 -5.24 13.22
N LEU A 87 14.04 -4.35 13.41
CA LEU A 87 14.80 -4.22 14.67
C LEU A 87 13.93 -4.14 15.94
N PRO A 88 12.85 -3.34 16.01
CA PRO A 88 12.03 -3.27 17.22
C PRO A 88 11.31 -4.58 17.57
N PHE A 89 11.23 -5.52 16.62
CA PHE A 89 10.52 -6.79 16.76
C PHE A 89 11.47 -7.98 17.04
N THR A 90 12.79 -7.78 17.05
CA THR A 90 13.75 -8.86 17.30
C THR A 90 13.69 -9.41 18.73
N VAL A 91 13.14 -8.63 19.67
CA VAL A 91 12.93 -9.05 21.07
C VAL A 91 11.74 -9.99 21.26
N LEU A 92 10.94 -10.21 20.22
CA LEU A 92 9.72 -11.01 20.28
C LEU A 92 9.91 -12.35 19.58
N PRO A 93 9.14 -13.38 19.96
CA PRO A 93 8.99 -14.60 19.15
C PRO A 93 8.56 -14.25 17.73
N ALA A 94 9.05 -15.00 16.74
CA ALA A 94 8.90 -14.65 15.33
C ALA A 94 7.43 -14.50 14.90
N GLU A 95 6.55 -15.40 15.34
CA GLU A 95 5.12 -15.38 15.04
C GLU A 95 4.48 -14.09 15.55
N LEU A 96 4.81 -13.68 16.78
CA LEU A 96 4.30 -12.46 17.39
C LEU A 96 4.89 -11.21 16.72
N ALA A 97 6.18 -11.24 16.38
CA ALA A 97 6.86 -10.19 15.61
C ALA A 97 6.14 -9.92 14.28
N GLY A 98 5.93 -10.98 13.48
CA GLY A 98 5.23 -10.89 12.19
C GLY A 98 3.78 -10.42 12.34
N ALA A 99 3.05 -10.95 13.32
CA ALA A 99 1.66 -10.60 13.55
C ALA A 99 1.45 -9.15 14.04
N LEU A 100 2.33 -8.65 14.92
CA LEU A 100 2.28 -7.27 15.36
C LEU A 100 2.70 -6.32 14.24
N PHE A 101 3.77 -6.63 13.50
CA PHE A 101 4.15 -5.88 12.31
C PHE A 101 2.97 -5.76 11.33
N PHE A 102 2.32 -6.88 11.01
CA PHE A 102 1.19 -6.92 10.09
C PHE A 102 -0.02 -6.12 10.60
N GLY A 103 -0.37 -6.27 11.88
CA GLY A 103 -1.49 -5.55 12.47
C GLY A 103 -1.27 -4.04 12.59
N ILE A 104 -0.09 -3.61 13.04
CA ILE A 104 0.28 -2.18 13.08
C ILE A 104 0.20 -1.59 11.66
N SER A 105 0.75 -2.29 10.67
CA SER A 105 0.70 -1.90 9.26
C SER A 105 -0.73 -1.76 8.75
N SER A 106 -1.61 -2.70 9.11
CA SER A 106 -3.03 -2.69 8.73
C SER A 106 -3.83 -1.58 9.43
N GLY A 107 -3.53 -1.29 10.70
CA GLY A 107 -4.10 -0.15 11.43
C GLY A 107 -3.70 1.18 10.83
N LEU A 108 -2.43 1.36 10.47
CA LEU A 108 -1.93 2.54 9.77
C LEU A 108 -2.63 2.73 8.41
N LEU A 109 -2.82 1.64 7.66
CA LEU A 109 -3.59 1.67 6.42
C LEU A 109 -5.05 2.09 6.65
N ALA A 110 -5.71 1.52 7.67
CA ALA A 110 -7.10 1.86 8.01
C ALA A 110 -7.24 3.33 8.42
N TYR A 111 -6.30 3.83 9.23
CA TYR A 111 -6.22 5.25 9.56
C TYR A 111 -6.06 6.10 8.30
N GLY A 112 -5.11 5.75 7.42
CA GLY A 112 -4.88 6.42 6.14
C GLY A 112 -6.12 6.49 5.25
N ILE A 113 -6.79 5.35 5.03
CA ILE A 113 -8.04 5.25 4.27
C ILE A 113 -9.12 6.15 4.87
N SER A 114 -9.32 6.08 6.18
CA SER A 114 -10.37 6.84 6.88
C SER A 114 -10.22 8.36 6.77
N ARG A 115 -9.03 8.88 6.45
CA ARG A 115 -8.79 10.31 6.19
C ARG A 115 -9.34 10.79 4.85
N GLN A 116 -9.41 9.91 3.85
CA GLN A 116 -9.85 10.24 2.48
C GLN A 116 -11.26 9.72 2.17
N GLY A 117 -11.84 8.91 3.07
CA GLY A 117 -13.18 8.37 2.97
C GLY A 117 -13.18 6.83 3.02
N LEU A 118 -14.35 6.25 3.29
CA LEU A 118 -14.47 4.82 3.59
C LEU A 118 -14.58 3.92 2.34
N HIS A 119 -14.42 4.49 1.14
CA HIS A 119 -14.60 3.76 -0.11
C HIS A 119 -13.55 2.67 -0.34
N HIS A 120 -12.36 2.77 0.27
CA HIS A 120 -11.33 1.73 0.21
C HIS A 120 -11.48 0.65 1.31
N LEU A 121 -12.46 0.73 2.23
CA LEU A 121 -12.63 -0.29 3.27
C LEU A 121 -12.81 -1.73 2.74
N PRO A 122 -13.46 -1.98 1.58
CA PRO A 122 -13.55 -3.33 1.03
C PRO A 122 -12.18 -3.97 0.72
N LEU A 123 -11.10 -3.20 0.65
CA LEU A 123 -9.72 -3.70 0.55
C LEU A 123 -9.41 -4.71 1.65
N PHE A 124 -9.83 -4.46 2.89
CA PHE A 124 -9.57 -5.37 4.03
C PHE A 124 -10.27 -6.73 3.89
N PHE A 125 -11.26 -6.84 3.00
CA PHE A 125 -11.95 -8.08 2.67
C PHE A 125 -11.49 -8.67 1.34
N SER A 126 -10.42 -8.15 0.72
CA SER A 126 -9.90 -8.67 -0.54
C SER A 126 -9.03 -9.91 -0.34
N ALA A 127 -8.91 -10.75 -1.37
CA ALA A 127 -8.00 -11.88 -1.32
C ALA A 127 -6.53 -11.45 -1.11
N PRO A 128 -6.01 -10.37 -1.77
CA PRO A 128 -4.70 -9.81 -1.47
C PRO A 128 -4.46 -9.49 0.00
N PHE A 129 -5.44 -8.89 0.69
CA PHE A 129 -5.30 -8.57 2.11
C PHE A 129 -5.27 -9.85 2.97
N TYR A 130 -6.16 -10.79 2.66
CA TYR A 130 -6.18 -12.09 3.34
C TYR A 130 -4.84 -12.83 3.18
N VAL A 131 -4.35 -12.99 1.95
CA VAL A 131 -3.08 -13.68 1.70
C VAL A 131 -1.93 -12.91 2.37
N ALA A 132 -1.94 -11.58 2.34
CA ALA A 132 -0.97 -10.75 3.06
C ALA A 132 -0.98 -11.04 4.57
N ALA A 133 -2.15 -11.22 5.19
CA ALA A 133 -2.29 -11.56 6.60
C ALA A 133 -1.74 -12.96 6.91
N VAL A 134 -1.98 -13.93 6.02
CA VAL A 134 -1.51 -15.31 6.19
C VAL A 134 0.02 -15.40 6.18
N VAL A 135 0.72 -14.48 5.52
CA VAL A 135 2.19 -14.51 5.35
C VAL A 135 2.92 -13.31 5.97
N ALA A 136 2.27 -12.57 6.88
CA ALA A 136 2.83 -11.39 7.56
C ALA A 136 3.49 -10.37 6.63
N GLN A 137 2.76 -9.99 5.58
CA GLN A 137 3.31 -9.32 4.41
C GLN A 137 3.41 -7.79 4.54
N TRP A 138 4.31 -7.17 3.77
CA TRP A 138 4.61 -5.73 3.79
C TRP A 138 3.57 -4.84 3.12
N SER A 139 2.69 -5.43 2.29
CA SER A 139 1.77 -4.70 1.43
C SER A 139 0.88 -3.68 2.14
N PRO A 140 0.33 -3.94 3.35
CA PRO A 140 -0.47 -2.93 4.05
C PRO A 140 0.32 -1.68 4.42
N LEU A 141 1.56 -1.83 4.91
CA LEU A 141 2.42 -0.69 5.29
C LEU A 141 2.78 0.15 4.07
N ILE A 142 3.15 -0.51 2.98
CA ILE A 142 3.52 0.14 1.72
C ILE A 142 2.30 0.86 1.12
N THR A 143 1.13 0.23 1.15
CA THR A 143 -0.11 0.86 0.70
C THR A 143 -0.49 2.05 1.58
N ALA A 144 -0.26 1.97 2.90
CA ALA A 144 -0.51 3.07 3.83
C ALA A 144 0.33 4.32 3.51
N ALA A 145 1.52 4.15 2.94
CA ALA A 145 2.40 5.25 2.54
C ALA A 145 1.80 6.16 1.46
N ALA A 146 0.86 5.67 0.64
CA ALA A 146 0.11 6.49 -0.31
C ALA A 146 -0.82 7.51 0.40
N PHE A 147 -1.25 7.20 1.63
CA PHE A 147 -2.13 8.05 2.44
C PHE A 147 -1.38 8.88 3.48
N LEU A 148 -0.26 8.35 3.98
CA LEU A 148 0.50 8.89 5.11
C LEU A 148 1.96 9.12 4.65
N PRO A 149 2.31 10.34 4.21
CA PRO A 149 3.63 10.60 3.64
C PRO A 149 4.82 10.34 4.56
N VAL A 150 4.61 10.36 5.89
CA VAL A 150 5.62 10.00 6.88
C VAL A 150 6.04 8.53 6.76
N LEU A 151 5.22 7.68 6.14
CA LEU A 151 5.50 6.26 5.91
C LEU A 151 6.23 5.97 4.59
N LEU A 152 6.51 6.99 3.75
CA LEU A 152 7.25 6.78 2.50
C LEU A 152 8.65 6.15 2.67
N PRO A 153 9.41 6.34 3.76
CA PRO A 153 10.66 5.61 3.98
C PRO A 153 10.48 4.08 3.97
N PHE A 154 9.36 3.57 4.49
CA PHE A 154 9.08 2.14 4.56
C PHE A 154 8.82 1.52 3.19
N ALA A 155 8.51 2.30 2.15
CA ALA A 155 8.38 1.82 0.78
C ALA A 155 9.70 1.19 0.27
N PHE A 156 10.84 1.66 0.77
CA PHE A 156 12.15 1.13 0.39
C PHE A 156 12.51 -0.19 1.09
N ALA A 157 11.71 -0.64 2.07
CA ALA A 157 11.87 -1.97 2.64
C ALA A 157 11.51 -3.08 1.63
N LYS A 158 10.66 -2.79 0.64
CA LYS A 158 10.34 -3.72 -0.46
C LYS A 158 10.25 -2.95 -1.78
N PRO A 159 11.41 -2.61 -2.40
CA PRO A 159 11.47 -1.63 -3.49
C PRO A 159 10.59 -1.97 -4.69
N ASN A 160 10.43 -3.26 -5.01
CA ASN A 160 9.63 -3.70 -6.14
C ASN A 160 8.11 -3.38 -6.00
N VAL A 161 7.60 -3.28 -4.76
CA VAL A 161 6.21 -2.87 -4.48
C VAL A 161 6.15 -1.39 -4.07
N GLY A 162 7.17 -0.90 -3.37
CA GLY A 162 7.21 0.47 -2.85
C GLY A 162 7.54 1.55 -3.88
N LEU A 163 8.43 1.29 -4.84
CA LEU A 163 8.75 2.27 -5.90
C LEU A 163 7.51 2.70 -6.69
N PRO A 164 6.59 1.79 -7.10
CA PRO A 164 5.30 2.19 -7.67
C PRO A 164 4.53 3.22 -6.84
N ILE A 165 4.52 3.08 -5.51
CA ILE A 165 3.86 4.03 -4.60
C ILE A 165 4.58 5.37 -4.60
N VAL A 166 5.91 5.38 -4.42
CA VAL A 166 6.72 6.60 -4.36
C VAL A 166 6.58 7.42 -5.63
N LEU A 167 6.63 6.76 -6.80
CA LEU A 167 6.57 7.41 -8.10
C LEU A 167 5.15 7.87 -8.48
N SER A 168 4.10 7.20 -7.98
CA SER A 168 2.70 7.56 -8.27
C SER A 168 2.14 8.61 -7.30
N PHE A 169 2.62 8.61 -6.05
CA PHE A 169 2.20 9.50 -4.97
C PHE A 169 3.39 10.23 -4.34
N PRO A 170 4.16 11.01 -5.11
CA PRO A 170 5.34 11.70 -4.58
C PRO A 170 4.93 12.76 -3.56
N HIS A 171 5.64 12.80 -2.43
CA HIS A 171 5.45 13.82 -1.41
C HIS A 171 6.80 14.33 -0.91
N ARG A 172 7.05 15.64 -1.02
CA ARG A 172 8.37 16.26 -0.76
C ARG A 172 8.97 15.87 0.60
N ARG A 173 8.21 16.01 1.69
CA ARG A 173 8.70 15.65 3.03
C ARG A 173 8.95 14.15 3.18
N GLY A 174 8.14 13.33 2.53
CA GLY A 174 8.31 11.88 2.59
C GLY A 174 9.56 11.43 1.84
N LEU A 175 9.83 12.04 0.68
CA LEU A 175 11.07 11.83 -0.07
C LEU A 175 12.31 12.27 0.73
N ILE A 176 12.23 13.38 1.46
CA ILE A 176 13.31 13.81 2.37
C ILE A 176 13.53 12.76 3.45
N PHE A 177 12.47 12.30 4.13
CA PHE A 177 12.61 11.24 5.13
C PHE A 177 13.15 9.93 4.53
N SER A 178 12.74 9.57 3.32
CA SER A 178 13.29 8.41 2.62
C SER A 178 14.77 8.58 2.33
N GLY A 179 15.20 9.76 1.88
CA GLY A 179 16.62 10.08 1.67
C GLY A 179 17.43 9.99 2.96
N VAL A 180 16.89 10.47 4.08
CA VAL A 180 17.54 10.34 5.40
C VAL A 180 17.66 8.88 5.81
N VAL A 181 16.59 8.08 5.72
CA VAL A 181 16.62 6.65 6.09
C VAL A 181 17.57 5.85 5.22
N LEU A 182 17.62 6.12 3.90
CA LEU A 182 18.57 5.49 2.98
C LEU A 182 20.02 5.93 3.26
N GLY A 183 20.23 7.22 3.57
CA GLY A 183 21.53 7.72 3.99
C GLY A 183 22.02 7.05 5.27
N LEU A 184 21.16 6.95 6.28
CA LEU A 184 21.46 6.24 7.53
C LEU A 184 21.72 4.76 7.29
N SER A 185 20.98 4.09 6.41
CA SER A 185 21.24 2.67 6.10
C SER A 185 22.61 2.48 5.45
N LEU A 186 23.03 3.40 4.56
CA LEU A 186 24.38 3.40 3.99
C LEU A 186 25.47 3.68 5.03
N LEU A 187 25.21 4.56 6.00
CA LEU A 187 26.14 4.80 7.11
C LEU A 187 26.30 3.57 8.02
N ILE A 188 25.22 2.82 8.25
CA ILE A 188 25.25 1.60 9.06
C ILE A 188 26.06 0.49 8.36
N MET A 189 25.87 0.30 7.05
CA MET A 189 26.56 -0.74 6.31
C MET A 189 26.77 -0.34 4.84
N PRO A 190 27.88 0.32 4.49
CA PRO A 190 28.07 0.87 3.13
C PRO A 190 28.00 -0.17 1.99
N SER A 191 28.33 -1.44 2.27
CA SER A 191 28.31 -2.51 1.26
C SER A 191 26.92 -3.08 0.99
N TRP A 192 25.91 -2.79 1.83
CA TRP A 192 24.60 -3.45 1.76
C TRP A 192 23.95 -3.41 0.37
N PRO A 193 24.04 -2.34 -0.45
CA PRO A 193 23.39 -2.32 -1.76
C PRO A 193 23.98 -3.37 -2.71
N LEU A 194 25.30 -3.59 -2.67
CA LEU A 194 25.98 -4.56 -3.51
C LEU A 194 25.70 -5.99 -3.03
N ASP A 195 25.78 -6.21 -1.71
CA ASP A 195 25.51 -7.52 -1.09
C ASP A 195 24.03 -7.93 -1.32
N TRP A 196 23.10 -6.99 -1.18
CA TRP A 196 21.68 -7.20 -1.49
C TRP A 196 21.45 -7.50 -2.97
N LEU A 197 22.10 -6.76 -3.88
CA LEU A 197 21.96 -6.99 -5.31
C LEU A 197 22.49 -8.37 -5.72
N ALA A 198 23.60 -8.82 -5.13
CA ALA A 198 24.11 -10.18 -5.33
C ALA A 198 23.07 -11.24 -4.91
N ASN A 199 22.38 -11.04 -3.78
CA ASN A 199 21.32 -11.94 -3.32
C ASN A 199 20.05 -11.91 -4.18
N VAL A 200 19.62 -10.75 -4.68
CA VAL A 200 18.39 -10.67 -5.51
C VAL A 200 18.63 -11.19 -6.92
N THR A 201 19.82 -10.96 -7.48
CA THR A 201 20.18 -11.44 -8.82
C THR A 201 20.38 -12.95 -8.87
N SER A 202 20.53 -13.67 -7.76
CA SER A 202 20.58 -15.14 -7.80
C SER A 202 19.20 -15.79 -7.96
N SER A 203 18.09 -15.05 -7.83
CA SER A 203 16.73 -15.61 -7.66
C SER A 203 15.74 -15.32 -8.79
N HIS A 204 16.16 -15.60 -10.01
CA HIS A 204 15.44 -15.27 -11.25
C HIS A 204 14.04 -15.89 -11.41
N GLN A 205 13.69 -16.98 -10.71
CA GLN A 205 12.47 -17.73 -11.01
C GLN A 205 11.21 -17.27 -10.24
N GLN A 206 11.36 -16.61 -9.09
CA GLN A 206 10.23 -16.31 -8.19
C GLN A 206 9.51 -14.99 -8.48
N TYR A 207 10.16 -14.06 -9.18
CA TYR A 207 9.63 -12.74 -9.49
C TYR A 207 9.38 -12.62 -10.99
N ARG A 208 8.16 -12.24 -11.36
CA ARG A 208 7.77 -12.10 -12.77
C ARG A 208 7.25 -10.70 -13.03
N ILE A 209 7.53 -10.20 -14.23
CA ILE A 209 6.98 -8.94 -14.70
C ILE A 209 5.51 -9.21 -15.09
N PRO A 210 4.52 -8.52 -14.53
CA PRO A 210 3.11 -8.80 -14.85
C PRO A 210 2.79 -8.69 -16.34
N LEU A 211 3.44 -7.79 -17.08
CA LEU A 211 3.31 -7.69 -18.54
C LEU A 211 3.68 -8.98 -19.30
N THR A 212 4.62 -9.79 -18.77
CA THR A 212 5.09 -11.00 -19.46
C THR A 212 4.24 -12.23 -19.14
N VAL A 213 3.24 -12.11 -18.26
CA VAL A 213 2.34 -13.21 -17.88
C VAL A 213 1.01 -13.00 -18.56
N LEU A 214 0.64 -13.85 -19.52
CA LEU A 214 -0.63 -13.72 -20.25
C LEU A 214 -1.84 -13.72 -19.31
N PRO A 215 -2.85 -12.85 -19.52
CA PRO A 215 -3.01 -11.86 -20.62
C PRO A 215 -2.38 -10.47 -20.35
N GLY A 216 -1.28 -10.42 -19.63
CA GLY A 216 -0.57 -9.23 -19.14
C GLY A 216 -0.20 -8.15 -20.15
N PRO A 217 0.12 -8.44 -21.44
CA PRO A 217 0.40 -7.38 -22.41
C PRO A 217 -0.73 -6.35 -22.56
N LEU A 218 -1.98 -6.73 -22.27
CA LEU A 218 -3.13 -5.81 -22.26
C LEU A 218 -2.97 -4.67 -21.25
N LEU A 219 -2.14 -4.81 -20.22
CA LEU A 219 -1.91 -3.78 -19.21
C LEU A 219 -1.23 -2.53 -19.78
N LEU A 220 -0.59 -2.64 -20.96
CA LEU A 220 -0.08 -1.47 -21.70
C LEU A 220 -1.20 -0.49 -22.08
N LEU A 221 -2.46 -0.92 -22.15
CA LEU A 221 -3.60 -0.02 -22.39
C LEU A 221 -3.74 1.05 -21.30
N ALA A 222 -3.15 0.87 -20.12
CA ALA A 222 -3.09 1.92 -19.10
C ALA A 222 -2.30 3.16 -19.58
N LEU A 223 -1.45 3.06 -20.60
CA LEU A 223 -0.75 4.19 -21.23
C LEU A 223 -1.71 5.22 -21.84
N ILE A 224 -2.90 4.80 -22.28
CA ILE A 224 -3.96 5.70 -22.76
C ILE A 224 -4.30 6.75 -21.69
N ARG A 225 -4.14 6.39 -20.41
CA ARG A 225 -4.47 7.22 -19.25
C ARG A 225 -3.24 7.66 -18.46
N TRP A 226 -2.03 7.63 -19.02
CA TRP A 226 -0.75 7.83 -18.28
C TRP A 226 -0.64 9.15 -17.47
N ARG A 227 -1.42 10.17 -17.85
CA ARG A 227 -1.50 11.44 -17.11
C ARG A 227 -2.17 11.28 -15.73
N GLU A 228 -3.03 10.28 -15.55
CA GLU A 228 -3.67 9.93 -14.28
C GLU A 228 -2.68 9.21 -13.35
N ARG A 229 -2.73 9.51 -12.04
CA ARG A 229 -1.81 8.92 -11.05
C ARG A 229 -2.04 7.42 -10.91
N GLU A 230 -3.29 7.02 -10.95
CA GLU A 230 -3.76 5.64 -10.85
C GLU A 230 -3.30 4.80 -12.06
N ALA A 231 -3.25 5.41 -13.25
CA ALA A 231 -2.71 4.76 -14.44
C ALA A 231 -1.21 4.52 -14.33
N ARG A 232 -0.46 5.51 -13.82
CA ARG A 232 0.98 5.34 -13.54
C ARG A 232 1.23 4.26 -12.52
N LEU A 233 0.44 4.20 -11.46
CA LEU A 233 0.54 3.12 -10.46
C LEU A 233 0.36 1.76 -11.11
N LEU A 234 -0.70 1.57 -11.90
CA LEU A 234 -0.96 0.31 -12.59
C LEU A 234 0.17 -0.05 -13.55
N LEU A 235 0.66 0.90 -14.35
CA LEU A 235 1.77 0.69 -15.27
C LEU A 235 3.07 0.30 -14.55
N LEU A 236 3.40 0.99 -13.46
CA LEU A 236 4.59 0.72 -12.66
C LEU A 236 4.51 -0.67 -12.02
N PHE A 237 3.36 -1.03 -11.45
CA PHE A 237 3.10 -2.40 -11.02
C PHE A 237 3.25 -3.38 -12.21
N SER A 238 2.82 -3.01 -13.42
CA SER A 238 2.86 -3.92 -14.57
C SER A 238 4.26 -4.19 -15.14
N VAL A 239 5.20 -3.25 -14.99
CA VAL A 239 6.57 -3.35 -15.54
C VAL A 239 7.62 -3.79 -14.51
N ILE A 240 7.35 -3.67 -13.21
CA ILE A 240 8.29 -4.04 -12.15
C ILE A 240 8.07 -5.51 -11.74
N PRO A 241 9.14 -6.33 -11.66
CA PRO A 241 9.04 -7.71 -11.21
C PRO A 241 8.41 -7.83 -9.83
N GLN A 242 7.40 -8.69 -9.69
CA GLN A 242 6.69 -8.92 -8.43
C GLN A 242 6.49 -10.40 -8.18
N ARG A 243 6.20 -10.73 -6.92
CA ARG A 243 5.67 -12.04 -6.58
C ARG A 243 4.17 -12.02 -6.89
N LEU A 244 3.78 -12.70 -7.97
CA LEU A 244 2.39 -12.79 -8.40
C LEU A 244 1.60 -13.81 -7.58
N TRP A 245 1.56 -13.60 -6.26
CA TRP A 245 0.91 -14.47 -5.30
C TRP A 245 -0.11 -13.71 -4.44
N PHE A 246 -0.91 -12.87 -5.12
CA PHE A 246 -2.01 -12.04 -4.63
C PHE A 246 -1.62 -10.90 -3.67
N TYR A 247 -0.68 -11.08 -2.74
CA TYR A 247 -0.44 -10.09 -1.69
C TYR A 247 0.26 -8.81 -2.17
N ASP A 248 1.17 -8.88 -3.14
CA ASP A 248 1.93 -7.71 -3.60
C ASP A 248 1.00 -6.70 -4.29
N GLN A 249 -0.13 -7.19 -4.82
CA GLN A 249 -1.09 -6.40 -5.60
C GLN A 249 -2.08 -5.58 -4.76
N LEU A 250 -1.98 -5.62 -3.43
CA LEU A 250 -2.90 -4.92 -2.52
C LEU A 250 -3.02 -3.42 -2.86
N SER A 251 -1.91 -2.79 -3.23
CA SER A 251 -1.87 -1.36 -3.58
C SER A 251 -2.70 -1.01 -4.82
N LEU A 252 -3.08 -1.98 -5.66
CA LEU A 252 -3.97 -1.74 -6.79
C LEU A 252 -5.40 -1.34 -6.36
N TRP A 253 -5.77 -1.53 -5.09
CA TRP A 253 -7.04 -0.98 -4.58
C TRP A 253 -7.06 0.54 -4.54
N LEU A 254 -5.90 1.21 -4.56
CA LEU A 254 -5.82 2.67 -4.70
C LEU A 254 -6.39 3.18 -6.02
N LEU A 255 -6.63 2.29 -7.00
CA LEU A 255 -7.33 2.65 -8.21
C LEU A 255 -8.83 2.88 -7.95
N ALA A 256 -9.45 2.20 -6.99
CA ALA A 256 -10.90 2.26 -6.81
C ALA A 256 -11.37 3.66 -6.35
N ARG A 257 -12.24 4.31 -7.12
CA ARG A 257 -12.77 5.66 -6.82
C ARG A 257 -14.07 5.64 -6.05
N SER A 258 -14.67 4.47 -5.85
CA SER A 258 -15.92 4.31 -5.12
C SER A 258 -15.94 3.01 -4.32
N PHE A 259 -16.81 2.94 -3.32
CA PHE A 259 -16.98 1.73 -2.51
C PHE A 259 -17.35 0.53 -3.37
N ARG A 260 -18.18 0.75 -4.41
CA ARG A 260 -18.57 -0.29 -5.37
C ARG A 260 -17.39 -0.78 -6.19
N GLU A 261 -16.55 0.11 -6.70
CA GLU A 261 -15.33 -0.29 -7.41
C GLU A 261 -14.40 -1.10 -6.50
N SER A 262 -14.20 -0.67 -5.26
CA SER A 262 -13.37 -1.40 -4.31
C SER A 262 -13.95 -2.77 -3.98
N LEU A 263 -15.27 -2.88 -3.83
CA LEU A 263 -15.94 -4.15 -3.56
C LEU A 263 -15.90 -5.09 -4.76
N LEU A 264 -16.11 -4.58 -5.97
CA LEU A 264 -16.01 -5.36 -7.21
C LEU A 264 -14.59 -5.90 -7.39
N LEU A 265 -13.56 -5.10 -7.09
CA LEU A 265 -12.18 -5.56 -7.15
C LEU A 265 -11.90 -6.63 -6.08
N SER A 266 -12.44 -6.46 -4.86
CA SER A 266 -12.39 -7.48 -3.80
C SER A 266 -13.06 -8.78 -4.22
N ALA A 267 -14.26 -8.73 -4.78
CA ALA A 267 -14.96 -9.91 -5.28
C ALA A 267 -14.21 -10.60 -6.42
N ALA A 268 -13.72 -9.85 -7.42
CA ALA A 268 -12.91 -10.38 -8.51
C ALA A 268 -11.64 -11.07 -7.99
N SER A 269 -10.98 -10.47 -7.00
CA SER A 269 -9.77 -11.06 -6.40
C SER A 269 -10.01 -12.42 -5.74
N TRP A 270 -11.17 -12.61 -5.11
CA TRP A 270 -11.55 -13.90 -4.53
C TRP A 270 -11.89 -14.94 -5.59
N ILE A 271 -12.52 -14.54 -6.69
CA ILE A 271 -12.71 -15.42 -7.85
C ILE A 271 -11.35 -15.92 -8.32
N GLY A 272 -10.38 -15.02 -8.54
CA GLY A 272 -9.03 -15.42 -8.94
C GLY A 272 -8.34 -16.34 -7.94
N TYR A 273 -8.43 -16.03 -6.64
CA TYR A 273 -7.84 -16.83 -5.58
C TYR A 273 -8.41 -18.25 -5.53
N TRP A 274 -9.74 -18.39 -5.55
CA TRP A 274 -10.38 -19.70 -5.52
C TRP A 274 -10.22 -20.47 -6.82
N SER A 275 -10.30 -19.81 -7.98
CA SER A 275 -10.05 -20.48 -9.26
C SER A 275 -8.63 -21.03 -9.35
N TRP A 276 -7.63 -20.30 -8.84
CA TRP A 276 -6.26 -20.81 -8.69
C TRP A 276 -6.19 -21.98 -7.71
N ARG A 277 -6.84 -21.88 -6.55
CA ARG A 277 -6.81 -22.90 -5.49
C ARG A 277 -7.51 -24.22 -5.88
N LEU A 278 -8.46 -24.15 -6.81
CA LEU A 278 -9.21 -25.28 -7.32
C LEU A 278 -8.56 -25.94 -8.54
N LEU A 279 -7.40 -25.46 -8.99
CA LEU A 279 -6.63 -26.16 -10.02
C LEU A 279 -6.25 -27.56 -9.52
N PRO A 280 -6.35 -28.60 -10.38
CA PRO A 280 -6.11 -30.01 -10.02
C PRO A 280 -4.63 -30.36 -9.76
N ASP A 281 -3.79 -29.37 -9.45
CA ASP A 281 -2.33 -29.46 -9.55
C ASP A 281 -1.66 -29.71 -8.17
N GLY A 282 -2.43 -29.89 -7.09
CA GLY A 282 -1.88 -30.02 -5.74
C GLY A 282 -2.86 -30.46 -4.66
N ASN A 283 -2.30 -30.93 -3.54
CA ASN A 283 -3.05 -31.35 -2.36
C ASN A 283 -3.84 -30.17 -1.78
N LEU A 284 -5.17 -30.22 -1.74
CA LEU A 284 -6.06 -29.14 -1.28
C LEU A 284 -5.67 -28.52 0.08
N ARG A 285 -4.98 -29.28 0.94
CA ARG A 285 -4.44 -28.80 2.24
C ARG A 285 -3.15 -27.98 2.09
N LEU A 286 -2.25 -28.36 1.19
CA LEU A 286 -0.95 -27.67 0.95
C LEU A 286 -1.08 -26.55 -0.11
N GLY A 287 -1.95 -26.76 -1.11
CA GLY A 287 -2.27 -25.82 -2.16
C GLY A 287 -1.71 -26.11 -3.53
N SER A 288 -2.23 -25.38 -4.51
CA SER A 288 -1.62 -25.17 -5.82
C SER A 288 -0.27 -24.45 -5.64
N SER A 289 0.70 -24.74 -6.51
CA SER A 289 2.01 -24.06 -6.48
C SER A 289 1.82 -22.54 -6.61
N PRO A 290 2.49 -21.72 -5.78
CA PRO A 290 2.48 -20.26 -5.92
C PRO A 290 2.88 -19.77 -7.32
N GLU A 291 3.62 -20.58 -8.08
CA GLU A 291 4.07 -20.23 -9.43
C GLU A 291 2.95 -20.22 -10.48
N THR A 292 1.85 -20.95 -10.24
CA THR A 292 0.69 -21.00 -11.14
C THR A 292 -0.34 -19.92 -10.84
N ALA A 293 -0.15 -19.12 -9.78
CA ALA A 293 -1.06 -18.03 -9.41
C ALA A 293 -1.03 -16.85 -10.40
N GLY A 294 0.08 -16.69 -11.14
CA GLY A 294 0.34 -15.54 -12.01
C GLY A 294 -0.82 -15.16 -12.93
N PRO A 295 -1.27 -16.05 -13.83
CA PRO A 295 -2.37 -15.76 -14.75
C PRO A 295 -3.66 -15.33 -14.05
N TRP A 296 -3.98 -15.91 -12.88
CA TRP A 296 -5.17 -15.56 -12.10
C TRP A 296 -5.06 -14.18 -11.46
N VAL A 297 -3.88 -13.82 -10.95
CA VAL A 297 -3.60 -12.47 -10.46
C VAL A 297 -3.77 -11.44 -11.59
N ILE A 298 -3.26 -11.74 -12.79
CA ILE A 298 -3.44 -10.86 -13.95
C ILE A 298 -4.92 -10.74 -14.32
N ALA A 299 -5.60 -11.86 -14.52
CA ALA A 299 -6.97 -11.90 -15.01
C ALA A 299 -7.99 -11.34 -14.01
N CYS A 300 -7.77 -11.50 -12.71
CA CYS A 300 -8.77 -11.21 -11.68
C CYS A 300 -8.41 -10.02 -10.77
N ILE A 301 -7.21 -9.45 -10.89
CA ILE A 301 -6.83 -8.22 -10.18
C ILE A 301 -6.40 -7.14 -11.17
N TYR A 302 -5.35 -7.40 -11.97
CA TYR A 302 -4.81 -6.38 -12.87
C TYR A 302 -5.78 -5.98 -13.98
N LEU A 303 -6.43 -6.94 -14.66
CA LEU A 303 -7.39 -6.64 -15.71
C LEU A 303 -8.65 -5.93 -15.19
N PRO A 304 -9.30 -6.36 -14.09
CA PRO A 304 -10.40 -5.59 -13.51
C PRO A 304 -10.00 -4.17 -13.12
N ALA A 305 -8.80 -3.98 -12.54
CA ALA A 305 -8.26 -2.66 -12.22
C ALA A 305 -8.04 -1.81 -13.49
N LEU A 306 -7.53 -2.40 -14.58
CA LEU A 306 -7.41 -1.77 -15.89
C LEU A 306 -8.77 -1.37 -16.46
N LEU A 307 -9.77 -2.26 -16.43
CA LEU A 307 -11.10 -1.98 -16.95
C LEU A 307 -11.75 -0.83 -16.16
N MET A 308 -11.63 -0.84 -14.82
CA MET A 308 -12.06 0.28 -13.98
C MET A 308 -11.37 1.58 -14.40
N LEU A 309 -10.07 1.55 -14.70
CA LEU A 309 -9.32 2.72 -15.18
C LEU A 309 -9.86 3.23 -16.53
N LEU A 310 -10.08 2.34 -17.50
CA LEU A 310 -10.48 2.70 -18.86
C LEU A 310 -11.94 3.19 -18.94
N PHE A 311 -12.85 2.62 -18.15
CA PHE A 311 -14.29 2.92 -18.23
C PHE A 311 -14.77 4.08 -17.34
N ARG A 312 -13.89 4.71 -16.55
CA ARG A 312 -14.21 5.84 -15.65
C ARG A 312 -14.96 7.01 -16.29
N GLU A 313 -14.75 7.28 -17.58
CA GLU A 313 -15.34 8.46 -18.23
C GLU A 313 -16.75 8.27 -18.78
N ARG A 314 -17.20 7.03 -19.05
CA ARG A 314 -18.58 6.83 -19.55
C ARG A 314 -19.60 7.33 -18.53
N VAL A 315 -19.36 7.11 -17.24
CA VAL A 315 -20.29 7.55 -16.18
C VAL A 315 -20.33 9.08 -16.04
N ARG A 316 -19.22 9.80 -16.25
CA ARG A 316 -19.20 11.28 -16.23
C ARG A 316 -19.89 11.90 -17.44
N ARG A 317 -19.78 11.30 -18.64
CA ARG A 317 -20.49 11.80 -19.84
C ARG A 317 -21.99 11.50 -19.81
N PHE A 318 -22.42 10.36 -19.28
CA PHE A 318 -23.85 10.06 -19.09
C PHE A 318 -24.48 10.88 -17.95
N ALA A 319 -23.77 11.11 -16.85
CA ALA A 319 -24.24 12.02 -15.78
C ALA A 319 -24.14 13.51 -16.15
N GLY A 320 -23.33 13.85 -17.17
CA GLY A 320 -23.13 15.20 -17.68
C GLY A 320 -24.14 15.66 -18.74
N LEU A 321 -25.12 14.83 -19.11
CA LEU A 321 -26.23 15.21 -20.01
C LEU A 321 -27.36 15.98 -19.29
N GLN A 322 -27.16 16.39 -18.03
CA GLN A 322 -28.03 17.34 -17.34
C GLN A 322 -27.21 18.49 -16.74
N ARG A 323 -26.86 19.45 -17.58
CA ARG A 323 -26.83 20.90 -17.28
C ARG A 323 -26.45 21.65 -18.56
N PRO A 324 -27.36 22.42 -19.18
CA PRO A 324 -26.95 23.42 -20.15
C PRO A 324 -26.08 24.41 -19.38
N ALA A 325 -24.80 24.51 -19.75
CA ALA A 325 -23.92 25.52 -19.18
C ALA A 325 -24.41 26.90 -19.63
N ASN A 326 -25.02 27.64 -18.70
CA ASN A 326 -25.21 29.08 -18.82
C ASN A 326 -23.90 29.72 -19.26
N ARG A 327 -23.94 30.43 -20.38
CA ARG A 327 -22.88 31.33 -20.85
C ARG A 327 -22.55 32.30 -19.71
N LEU A 328 -21.31 32.26 -19.20
CA LEU A 328 -20.79 33.33 -18.35
C LEU A 328 -20.58 34.58 -19.21
N PRO A 329 -20.94 35.79 -18.75
CA PRO A 329 -20.67 37.02 -19.49
C PRO A 329 -19.17 37.31 -19.52
N ARG A 330 -18.70 37.85 -20.65
CA ARG A 330 -17.29 38.26 -20.85
C ARG A 330 -16.87 39.31 -19.82
N ARG A 331 -15.65 39.15 -19.29
CA ARG A 331 -14.89 40.16 -18.53
C ARG A 331 -14.87 41.47 -19.32
N GLY A 332 -15.73 42.42 -18.95
CA GLY A 332 -15.85 43.72 -19.61
C GLY A 332 -16.94 44.63 -19.05
N GLN A 333 -17.89 44.10 -18.27
CA GLN A 333 -19.03 44.88 -17.75
C GLN A 333 -19.01 45.14 -16.23
N LEU A 334 -17.87 44.96 -15.56
CA LEU A 334 -17.71 45.30 -14.13
C LEU A 334 -16.84 46.55 -13.96
N ARG A 335 -17.31 47.69 -14.47
CA ARG A 335 -16.88 49.05 -14.07
C ARG A 335 -17.95 50.05 -14.50
N ALA A 336 -18.93 50.30 -13.63
CA ALA A 336 -19.68 51.55 -13.51
C ALA A 336 -20.81 51.32 -12.50
N ALA A 337 -20.54 51.60 -11.23
CA ALA A 337 -21.54 52.01 -10.24
C ALA A 337 -20.78 52.34 -8.93
N ASP A 338 -20.25 53.56 -8.86
CA ASP A 338 -20.02 54.22 -7.57
C ASP A 338 -21.38 54.60 -6.97
N PRO A 339 -21.52 54.50 -5.64
CA PRO A 339 -22.29 55.48 -4.90
C PRO A 339 -21.37 56.23 -3.92
N LEU A 340 -21.31 57.54 -4.10
CA LEU A 340 -20.83 58.50 -3.11
C LEU A 340 -21.80 58.57 -1.92
N GLU A 341 -21.24 59.00 -0.78
CA GLU A 341 -21.88 59.50 0.44
C GLU A 341 -22.41 58.48 1.46
N TYR A 342 -21.61 58.28 2.51
CA TYR A 342 -22.15 58.20 3.87
C TYR A 342 -21.22 58.87 4.88
N HIS A 343 -21.72 59.95 5.48
CA HIS A 343 -21.13 60.71 6.58
C HIS A 343 -20.86 59.83 7.81
N ARG A 344 -19.70 60.04 8.46
CA ARG A 344 -19.48 59.72 9.87
C ARG A 344 -19.71 60.97 10.73
N PRO A 345 -20.21 60.79 11.95
CA PRO A 345 -19.62 61.47 13.10
C PRO A 345 -19.09 60.49 14.15
N ARG A 346 -18.08 60.99 14.87
CA ARG A 346 -17.30 60.35 15.93
C ARG A 346 -18.04 60.33 17.28
N SER A 347 -17.44 59.56 18.19
CA SER A 347 -17.50 59.58 19.66
C SER A 347 -18.69 58.87 20.31
N VAL A 348 -18.40 57.80 21.05
CA VAL A 348 -18.37 57.78 22.52
C VAL A 348 -17.50 56.59 22.97
N VAL A 349 -16.59 56.90 23.88
CA VAL A 349 -15.76 56.00 24.68
C VAL A 349 -16.64 55.39 25.76
N ASP A 350 -16.56 54.09 26.05
CA ASP A 350 -16.61 53.69 27.45
C ASP A 350 -15.94 52.34 27.72
N HIS A 351 -15.31 52.31 28.88
CA HIS A 351 -14.44 51.29 29.44
C HIS A 351 -15.20 50.03 29.84
N ASP A 352 -14.53 48.87 29.78
CA ASP A 352 -14.34 48.00 30.95
C ASP A 352 -13.65 46.68 30.59
N VAL A 353 -12.42 46.54 31.09
CA VAL A 353 -11.72 45.28 31.33
C VAL A 353 -11.47 45.26 32.84
N PRO A 354 -11.73 44.14 33.53
CA PRO A 354 -10.64 43.64 34.36
C PRO A 354 -10.56 42.10 34.53
N TRP A 355 -9.36 41.54 34.29
CA TRP A 355 -8.59 40.66 35.21
C TRP A 355 -9.12 39.20 35.46
N ILE A 356 -8.37 38.15 35.80
CA ILE A 356 -6.97 37.87 36.20
C ILE A 356 -6.76 36.34 36.12
N ALA A 357 -5.55 35.89 35.76
CA ALA A 357 -5.05 34.54 36.05
C ALA A 357 -4.40 34.53 37.44
N PRO A 358 -4.34 33.37 38.11
CA PRO A 358 -3.00 32.77 38.26
C PRO A 358 -2.79 31.52 37.40
#